data_AF-A0A8H6BL03-F1
#
_entry.id   AF-A0A8H6BL03-F1
#
_cell.length_a   1.000
_cell.length_b   1.000
_cell.length_c   1.000
_cell.angle_alpha   90.00
_cell.angle_beta   90.00
_cell.angle_gamma   90.00
#
_symmetry.space_group_name_H-M   'P 1'
#
loop_
_entity.id
_entity.type
_entity.pdbx_description
1 polymer ?
#
loop_
_entity_poly.entity_id
_entity_poly.type
_entity_poly.pdbx_seq_one_letter_code
_entity_poly.pdbx_strand_id
1 'polypeptide(L)'
;MSLGQCSLLDVLIRCQDLLKSDEQLDISVYLQHLSSWIQNSASNENNRVQLAKNKSLIMQISKIIALATHNIINENGGLNVPKLRVLRGVVILFRNLIPDIIRNETMKMDEIEHLMWQLITGGSRHIDQSNRQIVLRTITSCLQCLCNAKTAQAQISTDGKDINEGESLQITEGIKTISQIPIHNSKDQEELWVGLLTLIAKCETSDEFTTNWISIYYVSFKQFTTSYRALSYEYGWKEKETDQDELPDASAFTLLGLHVFLKVITNAGCLNLVEKLNEESRPDPLLELLRMTQILSEGKEEGWTEDELRSVSSWLMEYTKSLLKSIENESGELEQILKKYERRLASTLDSISSLMKFPFVVKQMNSYHFLDTVLDLFKIICRRPKKGNFDEARTNFESENKAGIKGIIIEIISYLVSGNHANQEQVRKQHCLELVLDSSNLDLEEPFIRERAILCIRALLDRNRGNQDFIANLEVKGAKIDETSRRMLEDCGYKVNIVDGKVKLTAMGGDFEGGKIHEITENQGQ
;
A
#
# COMPACT_ATOMS: atom_id res chain seq x y z
N MET A 1 50.70 29.63 10.65
CA MET A 1 50.25 29.49 12.05
C MET A 1 49.96 28.03 12.31
N SER A 2 50.47 27.47 13.42
CA SER A 2 50.21 26.08 13.82
C SER A 2 48.73 25.89 14.21
N LEU A 3 48.18 24.76 13.80
CA LEU A 3 46.75 24.43 13.67
C LEU A 3 46.00 24.18 15.00
N GLY A 4 46.46 24.72 16.13
CA GLY A 4 45.88 24.53 17.46
C GLY A 4 45.07 25.69 18.03
N GLN A 5 44.88 26.79 17.28
CA GLN A 5 44.31 28.05 17.84
C GLN A 5 43.24 28.75 16.98
N CYS A 6 42.83 28.21 15.82
CA CYS A 6 41.76 28.86 15.03
C CYS A 6 40.39 28.66 15.71
N SER A 7 39.65 29.76 15.88
CA SER A 7 38.26 29.67 16.32
C SER A 7 37.41 29.00 15.23
N LEU A 8 36.27 28.42 15.61
CA LEU A 8 35.32 27.86 14.62
C LEU A 8 34.85 28.93 13.63
N LEU A 9 34.70 30.19 14.06
CA LEU A 9 34.34 31.28 13.16
C LEU A 9 35.41 31.50 12.08
N ASP A 10 36.70 31.46 12.46
CA ASP A 10 37.81 31.59 11.50
C ASP A 10 37.83 30.43 10.48
N VAL A 11 37.54 29.21 10.94
CA VAL A 11 37.43 28.03 10.08
C VAL A 11 36.29 28.23 9.08
N LEU A 12 35.12 28.68 9.54
CA LEU A 12 33.95 28.91 8.69
C LEU A 12 34.17 30.05 7.68
N ILE A 13 34.86 31.12 8.05
CA ILE A 13 35.24 32.20 7.12
C ILE A 13 36.12 31.63 6.01
N ARG A 14 37.14 30.84 6.35
CA ARG A 14 38.00 30.19 5.35
C ARG A 14 37.22 29.23 4.44
N CYS A 15 36.26 28.47 5.00
CA CYS A 15 35.36 27.64 4.19
C CYS A 15 34.53 28.47 3.20
N GLN A 16 34.06 29.65 3.61
CA GLN A 16 33.33 30.56 2.72
C GLN A 16 34.23 31.06 1.58
N ASP A 17 35.46 31.46 1.91
CA ASP A 17 36.42 31.94 0.91
C ASP A 17 36.79 30.84 -0.09
N LEU A 18 36.98 29.61 0.39
CA LEU A 18 37.17 28.43 -0.45
C LEU A 18 36.00 28.23 -1.43
N LEU A 19 34.75 28.38 -0.98
CA LEU A 19 33.60 28.23 -1.88
C LEU A 19 33.61 29.29 -2.99
N LYS A 20 34.04 30.51 -2.69
CA LYS A 20 34.12 31.62 -3.67
C LYS A 20 35.34 31.54 -4.60
N SER A 21 36.38 30.81 -4.22
CA SER A 21 37.62 30.71 -5.00
C SER A 21 37.51 29.70 -6.13
N ASP A 22 38.07 30.01 -7.29
CA ASP A 22 38.23 29.08 -8.41
C ASP A 22 39.54 28.27 -8.34
N GLU A 23 40.38 28.54 -7.32
CA GLU A 23 41.65 27.84 -7.14
C GLU A 23 41.46 26.39 -6.64
N GLN A 24 42.28 25.48 -7.16
CA GLN A 24 42.43 24.13 -6.61
C GLN A 24 43.19 24.18 -5.27
N LEU A 25 42.45 24.35 -4.20
CA LEU A 25 42.96 24.36 -2.83
C LEU A 25 42.93 22.94 -2.23
N ASP A 26 43.91 22.64 -1.37
CA ASP A 26 43.92 21.41 -0.59
C ASP A 26 42.79 21.42 0.45
N ILE A 27 41.71 20.70 0.16
CA ILE A 27 40.53 20.61 1.02
C ILE A 27 40.79 19.80 2.31
N SER A 28 41.88 19.03 2.39
CA SER A 28 42.13 18.12 3.52
C SER A 28 42.26 18.89 4.84
N VAL A 29 42.91 20.06 4.80
CA VAL A 29 43.07 20.97 5.94
C VAL A 29 41.71 21.44 6.46
N TYR A 30 40.80 21.82 5.56
CA TYR A 30 39.46 22.28 5.92
C TYR A 30 38.63 21.15 6.54
N LEU A 31 38.69 19.96 5.95
CA LEU A 31 37.98 18.79 6.45
C LEU A 31 38.50 18.36 7.83
N GLN A 32 39.81 18.39 8.06
CA GLN A 32 40.41 18.05 9.35
C GLN A 32 39.93 19.00 10.45
N HIS A 33 39.90 20.31 10.18
CA HIS A 33 39.39 21.29 11.14
C HIS A 33 37.91 21.12 11.43
N LEU A 34 37.08 20.99 10.39
CA LEU A 34 35.64 20.78 10.55
C LEU A 34 35.36 19.49 11.33
N SER A 35 36.11 18.42 11.08
CA SER A 35 35.92 17.13 11.74
C SER A 35 36.02 17.23 13.27
N SER A 36 37.02 17.96 13.79
CA SER A 36 37.18 18.18 15.23
C SER A 36 35.98 18.89 15.86
N TRP A 37 35.47 19.94 15.21
CA TRP A 37 34.29 20.67 15.67
C TRP A 37 32.99 19.88 15.53
N ILE A 38 32.86 19.07 14.49
CA ILE A 38 31.72 18.16 14.30
C ILE A 38 31.68 17.12 15.42
N GLN A 39 32.82 16.48 15.73
CA GLN A 39 32.90 15.50 16.81
C GLN A 39 32.61 16.13 18.18
N ASN A 40 33.16 17.33 18.43
CA ASN A 40 32.94 18.03 19.67
C ASN A 40 31.48 18.48 19.85
N SER A 41 30.85 19.04 18.80
CA SER A 41 29.42 19.44 18.84
C SER A 41 28.46 18.25 18.99
N ALA A 42 28.85 17.05 18.53
CA ALA A 42 28.07 15.84 18.72
C ALA A 42 28.19 15.27 20.14
N SER A 43 29.37 15.35 20.76
CA SER A 43 29.68 14.68 22.04
C SER A 43 29.61 15.57 23.28
N ASN A 44 29.69 16.90 23.13
CA ASN A 44 29.72 17.84 24.25
C ASN A 44 28.54 18.81 24.19
N GLU A 45 27.56 18.60 25.08
CA GLU A 45 26.36 19.43 25.18
C GLU A 45 26.64 20.89 25.53
N ASN A 46 27.53 21.16 26.49
CA ASN A 46 27.86 22.53 26.88
C ASN A 46 28.43 23.31 25.70
N ASN A 47 29.35 22.72 24.95
CA ASN A 47 29.92 23.37 23.77
C ASN A 47 28.85 23.57 22.68
N ARG A 48 28.02 22.56 22.41
CA ARG A 48 26.93 22.66 21.43
C ARG A 48 26.00 23.84 21.73
N VAL A 49 25.57 23.99 22.98
CA VAL A 49 24.70 25.10 23.43
C VAL A 49 25.40 26.45 23.28
N GLN A 50 26.68 26.55 23.66
CA GLN A 50 27.44 27.81 23.52
C GLN A 50 27.60 28.22 22.05
N LEU A 51 27.91 27.27 21.17
CA LEU A 51 28.03 27.51 19.74
C LEU A 51 26.69 27.94 19.12
N ALA A 52 25.59 27.28 19.50
CA ALA A 52 24.25 27.59 19.00
C ALA A 52 23.74 28.99 19.42
N LYS A 53 24.23 29.55 20.53
CA LYS A 53 23.89 30.92 20.98
C LYS A 53 24.67 32.01 20.22
N ASN A 54 25.74 31.65 19.54
CA ASN A 54 26.59 32.62 18.84
C ASN A 54 25.97 33.04 17.49
N LYS A 55 25.23 34.16 17.49
CA LYS A 55 24.59 34.72 16.29
C LYS A 55 25.54 34.93 15.11
N SER A 56 26.78 35.37 15.36
CA SER A 56 27.77 35.60 14.29
C SER A 56 28.17 34.28 13.62
N LEU A 57 28.33 33.22 14.42
CA LEU A 57 28.65 31.89 13.94
C LEU A 57 27.50 31.31 13.12
N ILE A 58 26.27 31.41 13.63
CA ILE A 58 25.07 30.93 12.92
C ILE A 58 24.87 31.69 11.61
N MET A 59 25.00 33.02 11.63
CA MET A 59 24.94 33.83 10.40
C MET A 59 26.02 33.42 9.39
N GLN A 60 27.22 33.08 9.84
CA GLN A 60 28.30 32.63 8.96
C GLN A 60 27.99 31.27 8.32
N ILE A 61 27.45 30.32 9.08
CA ILE A 61 26.97 29.03 8.55
C ILE A 61 25.92 29.25 7.46
N SER A 62 24.92 30.10 7.72
CA SER A 62 23.86 30.37 6.74
C SER A 62 24.38 31.01 5.45
N LYS A 63 25.36 31.92 5.54
CA LYS A 63 26.02 32.50 4.37
C LYS A 63 26.73 31.43 3.53
N ILE A 64 27.41 30.49 4.16
CA ILE A 64 28.10 29.38 3.46
C ILE A 64 27.08 28.51 2.73
N ILE A 65 25.99 28.13 3.42
CA ILE A 65 24.94 27.29 2.84
C ILE A 65 24.26 28.01 1.67
N ALA A 66 23.89 29.28 1.83
CA ALA A 66 23.25 30.06 0.77
C ALA A 66 24.15 30.25 -0.48
N LEU A 67 25.46 30.41 -0.28
CA LEU A 67 26.42 30.53 -1.40
C LEU A 67 26.59 29.24 -2.19
N ALA A 68 26.39 28.09 -1.55
CA ALA A 68 26.66 26.80 -2.16
C ALA A 68 25.82 26.53 -3.41
N THR A 69 24.58 27.03 -3.47
CA THR A 69 23.66 26.77 -4.59
C THR A 69 24.23 27.20 -5.96
N HIS A 70 25.15 28.18 -5.97
CA HIS A 70 25.77 28.68 -7.19
C HIS A 70 27.26 28.32 -7.30
N ASN A 71 27.97 28.22 -6.17
CA ASN A 71 29.43 28.18 -6.15
C ASN A 71 30.04 26.77 -6.07
N ILE A 72 29.20 25.74 -5.96
CA ILE A 72 29.65 24.33 -6.07
C ILE A 72 29.60 23.81 -7.51
N ILE A 73 29.26 24.65 -8.48
CA ILE A 73 29.25 24.31 -9.90
C ILE A 73 30.56 24.82 -10.51
N ASN A 74 31.25 23.96 -11.24
CA ASN A 74 32.47 24.30 -11.98
C ASN A 74 32.13 25.09 -13.25
N GLU A 75 33.12 25.73 -13.86
CA GLU A 75 32.97 26.48 -15.13
C GLU A 75 32.32 25.66 -16.26
N ASN A 76 32.55 24.34 -16.26
CA ASN A 76 31.99 23.41 -17.25
C ASN A 76 30.54 22.95 -16.93
N GLY A 77 29.89 23.51 -15.91
CA GLY A 77 28.55 23.13 -15.46
C GLY A 77 28.49 21.85 -14.61
N GLY A 78 29.62 21.19 -14.36
CA GLY A 78 29.72 19.99 -13.51
C GLY A 78 29.90 20.31 -12.02
N LEU A 79 29.61 19.35 -11.14
CA LEU A 79 29.67 19.56 -9.69
C LEU A 79 31.11 19.53 -9.14
N ASN A 80 31.48 20.52 -8.33
CA ASN A 80 32.74 20.57 -7.59
C ASN A 80 32.67 19.66 -6.35
N VAL A 81 33.00 18.37 -6.54
CA VAL A 81 32.98 17.37 -5.45
C VAL A 81 33.83 17.79 -4.24
N PRO A 82 35.05 18.34 -4.38
CA PRO A 82 35.83 18.85 -3.25
C PRO A 82 35.10 19.92 -2.41
N LYS A 83 34.56 20.97 -3.05
CA LYS A 83 33.79 22.02 -2.37
C LYS A 83 32.53 21.47 -1.70
N LEU A 84 31.84 20.53 -2.37
CA LEU A 84 30.67 19.86 -1.80
C LEU A 84 30.99 19.07 -0.52
N ARG A 85 32.18 18.44 -0.43
CA ARG A 85 32.60 17.75 0.81
C ARG A 85 32.76 18.72 1.98
N VAL A 86 33.35 19.90 1.74
CA VAL A 86 33.50 20.93 2.78
C VAL A 86 32.14 21.47 3.19
N LEU A 87 31.27 21.78 2.23
CA LEU A 87 29.89 22.20 2.49
C LEU A 87 29.14 21.17 3.33
N ARG A 88 29.21 19.88 2.97
CA ARG A 88 28.58 18.80 3.74
C ARG A 88 29.10 18.78 5.18
N GLY A 89 30.38 19.02 5.40
CA GLY A 89 30.95 19.18 6.75
C GLY A 89 30.28 20.33 7.53
N VAL A 90 30.07 21.47 6.89
CA VAL A 90 29.34 22.61 7.47
C VAL A 90 27.87 22.27 7.76
N VAL A 91 27.19 21.55 6.86
CA VAL A 91 25.81 21.08 7.06
C VAL A 91 25.72 20.10 8.24
N ILE A 92 26.66 19.18 8.38
CA ILE A 92 26.70 18.23 9.51
C ILE A 92 26.95 18.96 10.84
N LEU A 93 27.82 19.96 10.85
CA LEU A 93 28.01 20.82 12.02
C LEU A 93 26.70 21.56 12.35
N PHE A 94 26.06 22.18 11.36
CA PHE A 94 24.79 22.88 11.53
C PHE A 94 23.70 21.97 12.09
N ARG A 95 23.55 20.76 11.54
CA ARG A 95 22.65 19.71 11.99
C ARG A 95 22.77 19.41 13.49
N ASN A 96 24.01 19.37 14.00
CA ASN A 96 24.27 19.14 15.42
C ASN A 96 23.80 20.32 16.26
N LEU A 97 23.91 21.56 15.77
CA LEU A 97 23.54 22.78 16.49
C LEU A 97 22.04 23.08 16.46
N ILE A 98 21.30 22.61 15.44
CA ILE A 98 19.89 22.94 15.20
C ILE A 98 18.98 22.83 16.44
N PRO A 99 19.01 21.75 17.25
CA PRO A 99 18.12 21.66 18.41
C PRO A 99 18.29 22.80 19.40
N ASP A 100 19.52 23.26 19.60
CA ASP A 100 19.82 24.37 20.49
C ASP A 100 19.63 25.72 19.80
N ILE A 101 19.79 25.81 18.48
CA ILE A 101 19.46 27.03 17.71
C ILE A 101 17.97 27.35 17.84
N ILE A 102 17.11 26.33 17.66
CA ILE A 102 15.66 26.46 17.79
C ILE A 102 15.26 26.79 19.23
N ARG A 103 15.83 26.09 20.24
CA ARG A 103 15.57 26.36 21.66
C ARG A 103 15.99 27.76 22.12
N ASN A 104 17.04 28.32 21.52
CA ASN A 104 17.54 29.66 21.87
C ASN A 104 17.02 30.76 20.91
N GLU A 105 16.16 30.42 19.95
CA GLU A 105 15.63 31.33 18.93
C GLU A 105 16.73 32.11 18.16
N THR A 106 17.92 31.51 18.00
CA THR A 106 19.04 32.16 17.30
C THR A 106 18.77 32.29 15.79
N MET A 107 17.94 31.41 15.25
CA MET A 107 17.48 31.37 13.86
C MET A 107 16.06 30.80 13.81
N LYS A 108 15.22 31.34 12.91
CA LYS A 108 13.83 30.88 12.74
C LYS A 108 13.75 29.58 11.94
N MET A 109 12.71 28.79 12.18
CA MET A 109 12.44 27.54 11.47
C MET A 109 12.41 27.73 9.94
N ASP A 110 11.64 28.70 9.46
CA ASP A 110 11.47 28.98 8.04
C ASP A 110 12.80 29.31 7.32
N GLU A 111 13.75 29.93 8.04
CA GLU A 111 15.09 30.19 7.52
C GLU A 111 15.90 28.90 7.38
N ILE A 112 15.81 27.98 8.35
CA ILE A 112 16.45 26.66 8.28
C ILE A 112 15.87 25.86 7.12
N GLU A 113 14.53 25.83 7.01
CA GLU A 113 13.82 25.11 5.94
C GLU A 113 14.22 25.62 4.57
N HIS A 114 14.21 26.94 4.37
CA HIS A 114 14.60 27.56 3.12
C HIS A 114 16.03 27.15 2.70
N LEU A 115 17.00 27.22 3.62
CA LEU A 115 18.38 26.86 3.36
C LEU A 115 18.53 25.37 2.99
N MET A 116 17.83 24.48 3.70
CA MET A 116 17.91 23.04 3.45
C MET A 116 17.24 22.66 2.13
N TRP A 117 16.05 23.20 1.84
CA TRP A 117 15.34 22.92 0.59
C TRP A 117 16.06 23.45 -0.64
N GLN A 118 16.71 24.62 -0.54
CA GLN A 118 17.58 25.13 -1.59
C GLN A 118 18.73 24.17 -1.92
N LEU A 119 19.39 23.61 -0.89
CA LEU A 119 20.46 22.63 -1.10
C LEU A 119 19.94 21.32 -1.68
N ILE A 120 18.79 20.83 -1.22
CA ILE A 120 18.19 19.58 -1.71
C ILE A 120 17.83 19.72 -3.20
N THR A 121 17.09 20.77 -3.55
CA THR A 121 16.63 21.01 -4.92
C THR A 121 17.79 21.33 -5.86
N GLY A 122 18.74 22.17 -5.42
CA GLY A 122 19.94 22.52 -6.19
C GLY A 122 20.85 21.31 -6.42
N GLY A 123 21.20 20.58 -5.36
CA GLY A 123 22.09 19.42 -5.44
C GLY A 123 21.54 18.30 -6.32
N SER A 124 20.23 18.05 -6.27
CA SER A 124 19.60 16.97 -7.04
C SER A 124 19.66 17.16 -8.55
N ARG A 125 19.71 18.41 -9.03
CA ARG A 125 19.80 18.73 -10.48
C ARG A 125 21.14 18.36 -11.11
N HIS A 126 22.18 18.15 -10.31
CA HIS A 126 23.55 17.91 -10.78
C HIS A 126 24.04 16.49 -10.47
N ILE A 127 23.14 15.56 -10.12
CA ILE A 127 23.49 14.17 -9.85
C ILE A 127 23.94 13.48 -11.14
N ASP A 128 25.15 12.94 -11.13
CA ASP A 128 25.66 12.03 -12.16
C ASP A 128 26.31 10.80 -11.51
N GLN A 129 26.75 9.82 -12.30
CA GLN A 129 27.35 8.58 -11.80
C GLN A 129 28.61 8.81 -10.95
N SER A 130 29.40 9.84 -11.23
CA SER A 130 30.67 10.13 -10.56
C SER A 130 30.51 10.82 -9.21
N ASN A 131 29.43 11.60 -9.04
CA ASN A 131 29.19 12.42 -7.84
C ASN A 131 28.02 11.93 -6.97
N ARG A 132 27.26 10.93 -7.45
CA ARG A 132 26.04 10.41 -6.83
C ARG A 132 26.11 10.26 -5.32
N GLN A 133 27.09 9.48 -4.83
CA GLN A 133 27.19 9.15 -3.41
C GLN A 133 27.36 10.39 -2.52
N ILE A 134 28.20 11.35 -2.92
CA ILE A 134 28.42 12.55 -2.11
C ILE A 134 27.19 13.46 -2.11
N VAL A 135 26.45 13.52 -3.22
CA VAL A 135 25.21 14.30 -3.30
C VAL A 135 24.13 13.67 -2.41
N LEU A 136 23.88 12.36 -2.52
CA LEU A 136 22.88 11.67 -1.69
C LEU A 136 23.18 11.83 -0.19
N ARG A 137 24.44 11.71 0.23
CA ARG A 137 24.85 11.92 1.63
C ARG A 137 24.72 13.36 2.09
N THR A 138 24.81 14.33 1.17
CA THR A 138 24.58 15.74 1.49
C THR A 138 23.09 16.00 1.67
N ILE A 139 22.25 15.51 0.75
CA ILE A 139 20.79 15.59 0.84
C ILE A 139 20.29 14.92 2.13
N THR A 140 20.80 13.73 2.46
CA THR A 140 20.47 13.02 3.71
C THR A 140 20.83 13.85 4.94
N SER A 141 21.95 14.58 4.90
CA SER A 141 22.33 15.48 6.00
C SER A 141 21.36 16.67 6.11
N CYS A 142 20.88 17.22 4.98
CA CYS A 142 19.85 18.26 4.97
C CYS A 142 18.51 17.75 5.50
N LEU A 143 18.08 16.54 5.14
CA LEU A 143 16.86 15.94 5.69
C LEU A 143 16.98 15.75 7.21
N GLN A 144 18.13 15.30 7.71
CA GLN A 144 18.36 15.20 9.15
C GLN A 144 18.33 16.57 9.85
N CYS A 145 18.80 17.64 9.20
CA CYS A 145 18.63 19.01 9.72
C CYS A 145 17.15 19.35 9.92
N LEU A 146 16.33 19.12 8.89
CA LEU A 146 14.89 19.37 8.92
C LEU A 146 14.20 18.55 10.02
N CYS A 147 14.51 17.25 10.11
CA CYS A 147 14.00 16.36 11.15
C CYS A 147 14.36 16.85 12.57
N ASN A 148 15.61 17.25 12.78
CA ASN A 148 16.07 17.78 14.06
C ASN A 148 15.35 19.09 14.41
N ALA A 149 15.14 19.96 13.42
CA ALA A 149 14.47 21.23 13.61
C ALA A 149 13.00 21.04 14.00
N LYS A 150 12.26 20.18 13.28
CA LYS A 150 10.88 19.80 13.62
C LYS A 150 10.77 19.17 15.01
N THR A 151 11.70 18.28 15.35
CA THR A 151 11.73 17.63 16.67
C THR A 151 11.92 18.66 17.79
N ALA A 152 12.86 19.59 17.62
CA ALA A 152 13.11 20.63 18.61
C ALA A 152 11.94 21.61 18.72
N GLN A 153 11.30 21.95 17.59
CA GLN A 153 10.12 22.81 17.57
C GLN A 153 8.94 22.19 18.35
N ALA A 154 8.68 20.90 18.14
CA ALA A 154 7.63 20.16 18.85
C ALA A 154 7.86 20.07 20.37
N GLN A 155 9.10 20.21 20.84
CA GLN A 155 9.42 20.23 22.28
C GLN A 155 9.18 21.59 22.94
N ILE A 156 9.14 22.68 22.16
CA ILE A 156 9.00 24.06 22.68
C ILE A 156 7.57 24.57 22.51
N SER A 157 6.90 24.16 21.43
CA SER A 157 5.53 24.57 21.11
C SER A 157 4.57 23.42 21.44
N THR A 158 3.70 23.62 22.43
CA THR A 158 2.56 22.71 22.67
C THR A 158 1.44 22.93 21.66
N ASP A 159 1.37 24.13 21.07
CA ASP A 159 0.52 24.42 19.94
C ASP A 159 1.25 23.87 18.72
N GLY A 160 0.78 22.74 18.19
CA GLY A 160 1.23 22.24 16.89
C GLY A 160 1.13 23.38 15.89
N LYS A 161 2.25 23.94 15.47
CA LYS A 161 2.20 24.90 14.37
C LYS A 161 1.77 24.11 13.15
N ASP A 162 0.54 24.36 12.71
CA ASP A 162 0.06 23.89 11.42
C ASP A 162 1.08 24.25 10.36
N ILE A 163 1.42 23.26 9.53
CA ILE A 163 2.32 23.44 8.40
C ILE A 163 1.61 24.38 7.44
N ASN A 164 2.18 25.56 7.23
CA ASN A 164 1.59 26.50 6.29
C ASN A 164 1.71 25.98 4.84
N GLU A 165 0.86 26.49 3.95
CA GLU A 165 0.83 26.13 2.53
C GLU A 165 2.21 26.17 1.85
N GLY A 166 3.03 27.19 2.17
CA GLY A 166 4.36 27.36 1.60
C GLY A 166 5.34 26.26 2.02
N GLU A 167 5.31 25.85 3.29
CA GLU A 167 6.11 24.76 3.82
C GLU A 167 5.68 23.41 3.22
N SER A 168 4.36 23.17 3.12
CA SER A 168 3.81 21.98 2.47
C SER A 168 4.27 21.85 1.01
N LEU A 169 4.27 22.96 0.26
CA LEU A 169 4.73 22.99 -1.13
C LEU A 169 6.22 22.64 -1.26
N GLN A 170 7.06 23.14 -0.35
CA GLN A 170 8.50 22.86 -0.34
C GLN A 170 8.80 21.39 -0.05
N ILE A 171 8.14 20.80 0.96
CA ILE A 171 8.26 19.37 1.26
C ILE A 171 7.84 18.54 0.04
N THR A 172 6.74 18.91 -0.61
CA THR A 172 6.20 18.19 -1.77
C THR A 172 7.15 18.24 -2.98
N GLU A 173 7.71 19.40 -3.31
CA GLU A 173 8.71 19.51 -4.39
C GLU A 173 10.01 18.76 -4.04
N GLY A 174 10.36 18.72 -2.76
CA GLY A 174 11.45 17.91 -2.24
C GLY A 174 11.26 16.41 -2.48
N ILE A 175 10.08 15.88 -2.13
CA ILE A 175 9.70 14.47 -2.39
C ILE A 175 9.80 14.15 -3.88
N LYS A 176 9.18 14.99 -4.72
CA LYS A 176 9.21 14.85 -6.18
C LYS A 176 10.64 14.81 -6.70
N THR A 177 11.48 15.74 -6.25
CA THR A 177 12.89 15.82 -6.65
C THR A 177 13.67 14.56 -6.26
N ILE A 178 13.53 14.12 -5.00
CA ILE A 178 14.22 12.91 -4.50
C ILE A 178 13.76 11.66 -5.26
N SER A 179 12.47 11.58 -5.56
CA SER A 179 11.89 10.42 -6.25
C SER A 179 12.25 10.32 -7.74
N GLN A 180 12.75 11.40 -8.35
CA GLN A 180 13.29 11.38 -9.72
C GLN A 180 14.72 10.83 -9.79
N ILE A 181 15.38 10.61 -8.65
CA ILE A 181 16.73 10.05 -8.60
C ILE A 181 16.64 8.57 -9.00
N PRO A 182 17.28 8.13 -10.12
CA PRO A 182 17.13 6.77 -10.65
C PRO A 182 17.43 5.71 -9.59
N ILE A 183 16.64 4.65 -9.45
CA ILE A 183 16.86 3.65 -8.40
C ILE A 183 17.93 2.67 -8.87
N HIS A 184 19.06 2.65 -8.17
CA HIS A 184 20.13 1.68 -8.36
C HIS A 184 20.46 1.15 -6.97
N ASN A 185 20.19 -0.13 -6.78
CA ASN A 185 20.10 -0.82 -5.49
C ASN A 185 21.35 -0.52 -4.63
N SER A 186 21.18 0.43 -3.69
CA SER A 186 22.29 0.96 -2.89
C SER A 186 21.79 1.48 -1.57
N LYS A 187 22.52 1.13 -0.51
CA LYS A 187 22.29 1.56 0.87
C LYS A 187 22.12 3.08 1.02
N ASP A 188 22.85 3.88 0.24
CA ASP A 188 22.73 5.35 0.27
C ASP A 188 21.33 5.85 -0.16
N GLN A 189 20.57 5.09 -0.98
CA GLN A 189 19.19 5.44 -1.35
C GLN A 189 18.18 5.09 -0.26
N GLU A 190 18.37 3.96 0.44
CA GLU A 190 17.55 3.62 1.60
C GLU A 190 17.69 4.69 2.68
N GLU A 191 18.93 5.09 3.02
CA GLU A 191 19.19 6.15 4.01
C GLU A 191 18.49 7.47 3.63
N LEU A 192 18.50 7.82 2.34
CA LEU A 192 17.80 9.00 1.83
C LEU A 192 16.29 8.91 2.05
N TRP A 193 15.69 7.78 1.68
CA TRP A 193 14.26 7.56 1.85
C TRP A 193 13.85 7.49 3.32
N VAL A 194 14.63 6.84 4.18
CA VAL A 194 14.40 6.83 5.63
C VAL A 194 14.41 8.26 6.17
N GLY A 195 15.36 9.09 5.74
CA GLY A 195 15.39 10.50 6.12
C GLY A 195 14.15 11.27 5.68
N LEU A 196 13.67 11.03 4.46
CA LEU A 196 12.49 11.70 3.90
C LEU A 196 11.21 11.23 4.60
N LEU A 197 11.02 9.92 4.78
CA LEU A 197 9.84 9.37 5.46
C LEU A 197 9.79 9.78 6.93
N THR A 198 10.95 9.89 7.59
CA THR A 198 11.03 10.42 8.95
C THR A 198 10.57 11.89 9.00
N LEU A 199 10.90 12.70 7.99
CA LEU A 199 10.44 14.07 7.91
C LEU A 199 8.93 14.13 7.68
N ILE A 200 8.40 13.34 6.75
CA ILE A 200 6.96 13.26 6.46
C ILE A 200 6.21 12.85 7.74
N ALA A 201 6.64 11.78 8.42
CA ALA A 201 6.03 11.32 9.67
C ALA A 201 6.02 12.40 10.78
N LYS A 202 6.98 13.33 10.77
CA LYS A 202 7.01 14.47 11.70
C LYS A 202 6.09 15.61 11.29
N CYS A 203 5.75 15.70 10.01
CA CYS A 203 4.86 16.70 9.43
C CYS A 203 3.38 16.27 9.45
N GLU A 204 3.12 14.96 9.55
CA GLU A 204 1.80 14.32 9.47
C GLU A 204 0.81 14.67 10.59
N THR A 205 1.19 15.45 11.60
CA THR A 205 0.24 15.96 12.60
C THR A 205 -0.66 17.07 12.07
N SER A 206 -0.39 17.62 10.89
CA SER A 206 -1.18 18.68 10.26
C SER A 206 -2.10 18.09 9.19
N ASP A 207 -3.41 18.17 9.43
CA ASP A 207 -4.43 17.78 8.45
C ASP A 207 -4.27 18.58 7.15
N GLU A 208 -3.87 19.86 7.25
CA GLU A 208 -3.58 20.72 6.10
C GLU A 208 -2.43 20.19 5.25
N PHE A 209 -1.34 19.73 5.89
CA PHE A 209 -0.25 19.05 5.18
C PHE A 209 -0.75 17.79 4.49
N THR A 210 -1.48 16.91 5.18
CA THR A 210 -1.96 15.67 4.56
C THR A 210 -2.91 15.94 3.39
N THR A 211 -3.81 16.93 3.51
CA THR A 211 -4.72 17.33 2.43
C THR A 211 -3.97 17.96 1.25
N ASN A 212 -3.04 18.89 1.48
CA ASN A 212 -2.24 19.51 0.42
C ASN A 212 -1.30 18.50 -0.25
N TRP A 213 -0.72 17.61 0.55
CA TRP A 213 0.09 16.52 0.09
C TRP A 213 -0.72 15.63 -0.85
N ILE A 214 -1.96 15.24 -0.47
CA ILE A 214 -2.93 14.47 -1.27
C ILE A 214 -3.44 15.23 -2.53
N SER A 215 -3.54 16.55 -2.50
CA SER A 215 -4.06 17.34 -3.63
C SER A 215 -3.05 17.50 -4.78
N ILE A 216 -1.76 17.66 -4.46
CA ILE A 216 -0.61 17.74 -5.40
C ILE A 216 -0.04 16.33 -5.70
N TYR A 217 -0.54 15.33 -4.99
CA TYR A 217 0.05 14.00 -4.76
C TYR A 217 0.17 13.06 -5.92
N TYR A 218 -0.68 13.16 -6.94
CA TYR A 218 -0.77 12.10 -7.96
C TYR A 218 0.62 11.76 -8.55
N VAL A 219 1.44 12.79 -8.81
CA VAL A 219 2.80 12.62 -9.34
C VAL A 219 3.74 12.06 -8.27
N SER A 220 3.76 12.66 -7.08
CA SER A 220 4.70 12.30 -6.00
C SER A 220 4.40 10.91 -5.40
N PHE A 221 3.13 10.54 -5.25
CA PHE A 221 2.71 9.25 -4.74
C PHE A 221 2.97 8.12 -5.73
N LYS A 222 2.74 8.36 -7.03
CA LYS A 222 3.15 7.41 -8.08
C LYS A 222 4.64 7.11 -8.02
N GLN A 223 5.45 8.14 -7.79
CA GLN A 223 6.90 7.98 -7.66
C GLN A 223 7.30 7.31 -6.34
N PHE A 224 6.64 7.68 -5.23
CA PHE A 224 6.85 7.05 -3.93
C PHE A 224 6.51 5.56 -3.96
N THR A 225 5.33 5.17 -4.44
CA THR A 225 4.91 3.76 -4.58
C THR A 225 5.85 2.99 -5.51
N THR A 226 6.27 3.58 -6.63
CA THR A 226 7.27 2.98 -7.52
C THR A 226 8.60 2.74 -6.80
N SER A 227 9.03 3.69 -5.98
CA SER A 227 10.29 3.62 -5.25
C SER A 227 10.23 2.63 -4.08
N TYR A 228 9.13 2.65 -3.34
CA TYR A 228 8.83 1.70 -2.27
C TYR A 228 8.80 0.28 -2.80
N ARG A 229 8.10 0.07 -3.92
CA ARG A 229 8.06 -1.21 -4.62
C ARG A 229 9.47 -1.67 -4.97
N ALA A 230 10.26 -0.83 -5.67
CA ALA A 230 11.62 -1.18 -6.09
C ALA A 230 12.54 -1.57 -4.92
N LEU A 231 12.49 -0.81 -3.82
CA LEU A 231 13.29 -1.10 -2.63
C LEU A 231 12.78 -2.34 -1.88
N SER A 232 11.47 -2.51 -1.70
CA SER A 232 10.91 -3.68 -1.01
C SER A 232 11.30 -5.02 -1.68
N TYR A 233 11.28 -5.09 -3.02
CA TYR A 233 11.69 -6.28 -3.77
C TYR A 233 13.17 -6.63 -3.58
N GLU A 234 14.03 -5.65 -3.31
CA GLU A 234 15.46 -5.84 -3.06
C GLU A 234 15.71 -6.51 -1.70
N TYR A 235 15.01 -6.07 -0.66
CA TYR A 235 15.16 -6.57 0.71
C TYR A 235 14.45 -7.90 0.98
N GLY A 236 14.00 -8.60 -0.07
CA GLY A 236 13.44 -9.94 0.07
C GLY A 236 11.91 -10.00 0.12
N TRP A 237 11.17 -8.91 -0.14
CA TRP A 237 9.76 -9.00 -0.51
C TRP A 237 9.61 -9.49 -1.96
N LYS A 238 10.27 -10.61 -2.27
CA LYS A 238 9.83 -11.42 -3.40
C LYS A 238 8.62 -12.20 -2.92
N GLU A 239 7.61 -12.32 -3.76
CA GLU A 239 6.75 -13.50 -3.78
C GLU A 239 7.61 -14.73 -4.13
N LYS A 240 8.62 -15.02 -3.31
CA LYS A 240 9.40 -16.24 -3.39
C LYS A 240 8.98 -17.07 -2.20
N GLU A 241 8.21 -18.10 -2.51
CA GLU A 241 8.30 -19.39 -1.85
C GLU A 241 9.78 -19.76 -1.74
N THR A 242 10.42 -19.38 -0.64
CA THR A 242 11.69 -19.96 -0.25
C THR A 242 11.52 -20.42 1.18
N ASP A 243 11.74 -21.71 1.37
CA ASP A 243 11.68 -22.49 2.62
C ASP A 243 12.71 -22.03 3.68
N GLN A 244 12.82 -20.72 3.90
CA GLN A 244 13.60 -20.14 5.00
C GLN A 244 12.60 -19.62 6.03
N ASP A 245 12.44 -20.39 7.11
CA ASP A 245 11.50 -20.20 8.23
C ASP A 245 11.70 -18.90 9.04
N GLU A 246 12.57 -17.99 8.63
CA GLU A 246 12.77 -16.68 9.26
C GLU A 246 12.52 -15.56 8.26
N LEU A 247 11.31 -14.98 8.32
CA LEU A 247 11.03 -13.70 7.69
C LEU A 247 12.01 -12.65 8.26
N PRO A 248 12.72 -11.88 7.43
CA PRO A 248 13.62 -10.85 7.92
C PRO A 248 12.83 -9.77 8.68
N ASP A 249 13.42 -9.24 9.75
CA ASP A 249 12.87 -8.10 10.48
C ASP A 249 12.60 -6.93 9.52
N ALA A 250 11.43 -6.28 9.66
CA ALA A 250 11.06 -5.15 8.83
C ALA A 250 12.08 -4.00 8.99
N SER A 251 12.62 -3.50 7.87
CA SER A 251 13.56 -2.39 7.91
C SER A 251 12.89 -1.10 8.38
N ALA A 252 13.68 -0.13 8.85
CA ALA A 252 13.18 1.20 9.21
C ALA A 252 12.45 1.87 8.03
N PHE A 253 12.92 1.63 6.80
CA PHE A 253 12.25 2.09 5.58
C PHE A 253 10.84 1.50 5.44
N THR A 254 10.68 0.18 5.64
CA THR A 254 9.38 -0.49 5.59
C THR A 254 8.41 0.03 6.65
N LEU A 255 8.86 0.12 7.90
CA LEU A 255 8.01 0.57 9.01
C LEU A 255 7.56 2.03 8.85
N LEU A 256 8.48 2.91 8.46
CA LEU A 256 8.14 4.31 8.17
C LEU A 256 7.23 4.42 6.95
N GLY A 257 7.48 3.63 5.90
CA GLY A 257 6.61 3.58 4.73
C GLY A 257 5.18 3.22 5.10
N LEU A 258 4.98 2.14 5.87
CA LEU A 258 3.67 1.71 6.35
C LEU A 258 2.97 2.77 7.21
N HIS A 259 3.71 3.45 8.09
CA HIS A 259 3.17 4.56 8.89
C HIS A 259 2.59 5.67 7.99
N VAL A 260 3.37 6.07 7.00
CA VAL A 260 3.02 7.10 6.04
C VAL A 260 1.80 6.67 5.20
N PHE A 261 1.76 5.41 4.75
CA PHE A 261 0.58 4.85 4.05
C PHE A 261 -0.67 4.85 4.92
N LEU A 262 -0.55 4.52 6.22
CA LEU A 262 -1.68 4.54 7.15
C LEU A 262 -2.32 5.93 7.22
N LYS A 263 -1.50 6.99 7.24
CA LYS A 263 -2.01 8.38 7.22
C LYS A 263 -2.72 8.73 5.92
N VAL A 264 -2.20 8.26 4.79
CA VAL A 264 -2.84 8.48 3.48
C VAL A 264 -4.22 7.82 3.45
N ILE A 265 -4.32 6.54 3.80
CA ILE A 265 -5.57 5.78 3.65
C ILE A 265 -6.66 6.23 4.65
N THR A 266 -6.27 6.79 5.78
CA THR A 266 -7.18 7.29 6.82
C THR A 266 -7.60 8.76 6.60
N ASN A 267 -6.98 9.47 5.66
CA ASN A 267 -7.34 10.85 5.35
C ASN A 267 -8.63 10.92 4.51
N ALA A 268 -9.46 11.92 4.78
CA ALA A 268 -10.73 12.16 4.07
C ALA A 268 -10.55 12.38 2.56
N GLY A 269 -9.39 12.88 2.12
CA GLY A 269 -9.05 13.09 0.71
C GLY A 269 -8.64 11.82 -0.06
N CYS A 270 -8.53 10.66 0.60
CA CYS A 270 -8.04 9.43 -0.02
C CYS A 270 -8.91 8.98 -1.20
N LEU A 271 -10.23 9.17 -1.15
CA LEU A 271 -11.11 8.82 -2.28
C LEU A 271 -10.74 9.59 -3.55
N ASN A 272 -10.48 10.90 -3.45
CA ASN A 272 -10.05 11.73 -4.57
C ASN A 272 -8.69 11.26 -5.14
N LEU A 273 -7.80 10.77 -4.28
CA LEU A 273 -6.54 10.17 -4.72
C LEU A 273 -6.78 8.88 -5.50
N VAL A 274 -7.60 7.98 -4.97
CA VAL A 274 -7.97 6.71 -5.61
C VAL A 274 -8.57 6.95 -6.99
N GLU A 275 -9.50 7.89 -7.12
CA GLU A 275 -10.11 8.25 -8.40
C GLU A 275 -9.08 8.77 -9.42
N LYS A 276 -8.13 9.61 -8.98
CA LYS A 276 -7.04 10.10 -9.84
C LYS A 276 -6.06 9.00 -10.23
N LEU A 277 -5.77 8.06 -9.34
CA LEU A 277 -4.86 6.93 -9.61
C LEU A 277 -5.52 5.82 -10.44
N ASN A 278 -6.83 5.88 -10.65
CA ASN A 278 -7.60 4.86 -11.37
C ASN A 278 -7.36 4.84 -12.89
N GLU A 279 -6.21 5.33 -13.34
CA GLU A 279 -5.76 5.27 -14.72
C GLU A 279 -5.08 3.91 -15.00
N GLU A 280 -5.35 3.34 -16.18
CA GLU A 280 -4.68 2.12 -16.64
C GLU A 280 -3.24 2.45 -17.12
N SER A 281 -2.31 2.68 -16.18
CA SER A 281 -0.89 2.85 -16.50
C SER A 281 -0.03 1.79 -15.79
N ARG A 282 1.08 1.38 -16.42
CA ARG A 282 2.11 0.52 -15.79
C ARG A 282 3.32 1.37 -15.40
N PRO A 283 3.88 1.22 -14.18
CA PRO A 283 3.35 0.43 -13.06
C PRO A 283 2.01 0.97 -12.55
N ASP A 284 1.14 0.09 -12.02
CA ASP A 284 -0.19 0.42 -11.49
C ASP A 284 -0.08 0.90 -10.04
N PRO A 285 -0.07 2.22 -9.78
CA PRO A 285 0.18 2.75 -8.44
C PRO A 285 -1.03 2.59 -7.52
N LEU A 286 -2.23 2.49 -8.10
CA LEU A 286 -3.46 2.22 -7.35
C LEU A 286 -3.42 0.81 -6.77
N LEU A 287 -2.95 -0.18 -7.54
CA LEU A 287 -2.80 -1.54 -7.02
C LEU A 287 -1.83 -1.59 -5.84
N GLU A 288 -0.73 -0.83 -5.86
CA GLU A 288 0.19 -0.76 -4.72
C GLU A 288 -0.49 -0.13 -3.49
N LEU A 289 -1.23 0.97 -3.65
CA LEU A 289 -2.01 1.55 -2.56
C LEU A 289 -2.99 0.53 -1.94
N LEU A 290 -3.69 -0.23 -2.79
CA LEU A 290 -4.64 -1.25 -2.34
C LEU A 290 -3.95 -2.40 -1.59
N ARG A 291 -2.79 -2.87 -2.07
CA ARG A 291 -1.99 -3.90 -1.37
C ARG A 291 -1.50 -3.41 0.00
N MET A 292 -1.05 -2.15 0.09
CA MET A 292 -0.64 -1.57 1.37
C MET A 292 -1.84 -1.39 2.31
N THR A 293 -3.01 -1.04 1.76
CA THR A 293 -4.27 -0.99 2.52
C THR A 293 -4.64 -2.35 3.08
N GLN A 294 -4.49 -3.42 2.29
CA GLN A 294 -4.73 -4.79 2.71
C GLN A 294 -3.81 -5.17 3.89
N ILE A 295 -2.49 -4.99 3.73
CA ILE A 295 -1.49 -5.26 4.79
C ILE A 295 -1.83 -4.51 6.09
N LEU A 296 -2.18 -3.23 5.99
CA LEU A 296 -2.50 -2.40 7.16
C LEU A 296 -3.83 -2.78 7.82
N SER A 297 -4.84 -3.16 7.02
CA SER A 297 -6.16 -3.55 7.54
C SER A 297 -6.11 -4.90 8.27
N GLU A 298 -5.30 -5.83 7.77
CA GLU A 298 -5.05 -7.12 8.42
C GLU A 298 -4.18 -6.97 9.66
N GLY A 299 -3.02 -6.29 9.52
CA GLY A 299 -2.00 -6.23 10.56
C GLY A 299 -2.29 -5.28 11.73
N LYS A 300 -3.06 -4.20 11.53
CA LYS A 300 -3.45 -3.29 12.62
C LYS A 300 -4.68 -3.86 13.34
N GLU A 301 -4.46 -4.69 14.36
CA GLU A 301 -5.54 -5.31 15.14
C GLU A 301 -6.19 -4.33 16.13
N GLU A 302 -5.42 -3.40 16.70
CA GLU A 302 -5.87 -2.44 17.71
C GLU A 302 -5.48 -0.98 17.36
N GLY A 303 -6.02 -0.01 18.11
CA GLY A 303 -5.63 1.40 17.98
C GLY A 303 -6.21 2.13 16.76
N TRP A 304 -7.23 1.57 16.13
CA TRP A 304 -8.06 2.28 15.16
C TRP A 304 -8.99 3.27 15.86
N THR A 305 -9.05 4.52 15.38
CA THR A 305 -10.12 5.44 15.79
C THR A 305 -11.38 5.24 14.94
N GLU A 306 -12.54 5.66 15.43
CA GLU A 306 -13.77 5.61 14.62
C GLU A 306 -13.67 6.48 13.36
N ASP A 307 -12.94 7.60 13.42
CA ASP A 307 -12.72 8.48 12.27
C ASP A 307 -11.82 7.81 11.22
N GLU A 308 -10.74 7.14 11.65
CA GLU A 308 -9.88 6.37 10.77
C GLU A 308 -10.65 5.23 10.09
N LEU A 309 -11.41 4.44 10.86
CA LEU A 309 -12.25 3.36 10.33
C LEU A 309 -13.29 3.91 9.35
N ARG A 310 -13.95 5.02 9.70
CA ARG A 310 -14.97 5.66 8.86
C ARG A 310 -14.37 6.09 7.52
N SER A 311 -13.21 6.72 7.53
CA SER A 311 -12.53 7.15 6.31
C SER A 311 -12.17 5.96 5.43
N VAL A 312 -11.46 4.96 5.97
CA VAL A 312 -10.97 3.83 5.18
C VAL A 312 -12.11 3.00 4.59
N SER A 313 -13.10 2.65 5.42
CA SER A 313 -14.26 1.87 4.98
C SER A 313 -15.08 2.60 3.92
N SER A 314 -15.22 3.93 4.03
CA SER A 314 -16.03 4.73 3.10
C SER A 314 -15.42 4.72 1.71
N TRP A 315 -14.13 5.02 1.57
CA TRP A 315 -13.53 5.05 0.24
C TRP A 315 -13.38 3.64 -0.36
N LEU A 316 -13.14 2.60 0.45
CA LEU A 316 -13.14 1.21 -0.02
C LEU A 316 -14.52 0.80 -0.56
N MET A 317 -15.59 1.20 0.12
CA MET A 317 -16.97 0.97 -0.32
C MET A 317 -17.26 1.68 -1.64
N GLU A 318 -16.95 2.98 -1.74
CA GLU A 318 -17.16 3.76 -2.97
C GLU A 318 -16.31 3.24 -4.14
N TYR A 319 -15.07 2.84 -3.87
CA TYR A 319 -14.22 2.22 -4.87
C TYR A 319 -14.76 0.86 -5.32
N THR A 320 -15.31 0.04 -4.42
CA THR A 320 -15.98 -1.22 -4.77
C THR A 320 -17.18 -0.99 -5.69
N LYS A 321 -18.00 0.03 -5.42
CA LYS A 321 -19.10 0.44 -6.30
C LYS A 321 -18.59 0.88 -7.67
N SER A 322 -17.48 1.63 -7.71
CA SER A 322 -16.85 2.03 -8.97
C SER A 322 -16.33 0.81 -9.76
N LEU A 323 -15.71 -0.17 -9.09
CA LEU A 323 -15.25 -1.41 -9.73
C LEU A 323 -16.41 -2.21 -10.31
N LEU A 324 -17.50 -2.39 -9.54
CA LEU A 324 -18.71 -3.06 -10.02
C LEU A 324 -19.23 -2.38 -11.30
N LYS A 325 -19.39 -1.05 -11.25
CA LYS A 325 -19.84 -0.27 -12.41
C LYS A 325 -18.89 -0.40 -13.61
N SER A 326 -17.58 -0.41 -13.40
CA SER A 326 -16.61 -0.63 -14.48
C SER A 326 -16.75 -2.02 -15.11
N ILE A 327 -16.94 -3.06 -14.29
CA ILE A 327 -17.15 -4.44 -14.76
C ILE A 327 -18.44 -4.56 -15.56
N GLU A 328 -19.53 -3.94 -15.11
CA GLU A 328 -20.83 -3.98 -15.79
C GLU A 328 -20.85 -3.24 -17.13
N ASN A 329 -20.08 -2.16 -17.25
CA ASN A 329 -20.02 -1.36 -18.47
C ASN A 329 -19.01 -1.88 -19.50
N GLU A 330 -18.09 -2.76 -19.10
CA GLU A 330 -17.08 -3.29 -19.99
C GLU A 330 -17.67 -4.36 -20.92
N SER A 331 -17.46 -4.19 -22.22
CA SER A 331 -17.92 -5.13 -23.24
C SER A 331 -16.85 -6.19 -23.48
N GLY A 332 -17.22 -7.47 -23.44
CA GLY A 332 -16.30 -8.57 -23.72
C GLY A 332 -16.69 -9.86 -23.00
N GLU A 333 -15.82 -10.85 -23.11
CA GLU A 333 -15.94 -12.12 -22.37
C GLU A 333 -15.76 -11.87 -20.87
N LEU A 334 -16.73 -12.34 -20.06
CA LEU A 334 -16.76 -12.08 -18.61
C LEU A 334 -15.48 -12.56 -17.90
N GLU A 335 -14.90 -13.70 -18.31
CA GLU A 335 -13.67 -14.22 -17.71
C GLU A 335 -12.48 -13.25 -17.92
N GLN A 336 -12.38 -12.62 -19.09
CA GLN A 336 -11.32 -11.66 -19.39
C GLN A 336 -11.51 -10.35 -18.62
N ILE A 337 -12.75 -9.85 -18.57
CA ILE A 337 -13.11 -8.66 -17.77
C ILE A 337 -12.74 -8.91 -16.31
N LEU A 338 -13.16 -10.03 -15.74
CA LEU A 338 -12.88 -10.30 -14.34
C LEU A 338 -11.39 -10.54 -14.07
N LYS A 339 -10.64 -11.14 -15.00
CA LYS A 339 -9.18 -11.29 -14.89
C LYS A 339 -8.47 -9.92 -14.87
N LYS A 340 -8.99 -8.93 -15.61
CA LYS A 340 -8.47 -7.55 -15.61
C LYS A 340 -8.59 -6.87 -14.25
N TYR A 341 -9.70 -7.07 -13.54
CA TYR A 341 -9.96 -6.42 -12.24
C TYR A 341 -9.58 -7.27 -11.01
N GLU A 342 -9.23 -8.54 -11.20
CA GLU A 342 -9.04 -9.54 -10.14
C GLU A 342 -8.20 -9.05 -8.96
N ARG A 343 -7.01 -8.51 -9.22
CA ARG A 343 -6.10 -8.07 -8.15
C ARG A 343 -6.63 -6.87 -7.36
N ARG A 344 -7.29 -5.93 -8.05
CA ARG A 344 -7.89 -4.74 -7.42
C ARG A 344 -9.11 -5.14 -6.60
N LEU A 345 -9.96 -6.02 -7.13
CA LEU A 345 -11.10 -6.60 -6.40
C LEU A 345 -10.64 -7.33 -5.14
N ALA A 346 -9.68 -8.25 -5.27
CA ALA A 346 -9.15 -9.02 -4.16
C ALA A 346 -8.64 -8.12 -3.03
N SER A 347 -7.70 -7.21 -3.34
CA SER A 347 -7.11 -6.32 -2.34
C SER A 347 -8.17 -5.44 -1.66
N THR A 348 -9.15 -4.95 -2.42
CA THR A 348 -10.23 -4.09 -1.90
C THR A 348 -11.16 -4.87 -0.98
N LEU A 349 -11.67 -6.02 -1.43
CA LEU A 349 -12.63 -6.83 -0.67
C LEU A 349 -11.99 -7.45 0.56
N ASP A 350 -10.73 -7.86 0.48
CA ASP A 350 -10.02 -8.44 1.63
C ASP A 350 -9.74 -7.38 2.70
N SER A 351 -9.39 -6.16 2.29
CA SER A 351 -9.29 -5.00 3.19
C SER A 351 -10.64 -4.74 3.88
N ILE A 352 -11.75 -4.75 3.13
CA ILE A 352 -13.09 -4.59 3.71
C ILE A 352 -13.38 -5.69 4.72
N SER A 353 -13.23 -6.96 4.32
CA SER A 353 -13.49 -8.13 5.18
C SER A 353 -12.73 -8.04 6.50
N SER A 354 -11.44 -7.68 6.42
CA SER A 354 -10.56 -7.48 7.59
C SER A 354 -11.04 -6.38 8.52
N LEU A 355 -11.60 -5.29 7.99
CA LEU A 355 -12.16 -4.19 8.79
C LEU A 355 -13.55 -4.52 9.37
N MET A 356 -14.28 -5.50 8.82
CA MET A 356 -15.60 -5.88 9.33
C MET A 356 -15.55 -6.59 10.69
N LYS A 357 -14.36 -6.97 11.18
CA LYS A 357 -14.16 -7.39 12.57
C LYS A 357 -14.56 -6.30 13.58
N PHE A 358 -14.54 -5.03 13.16
CA PHE A 358 -14.96 -3.89 13.97
C PHE A 358 -16.48 -3.63 13.82
N PRO A 359 -17.29 -3.75 14.90
CA PRO A 359 -18.74 -3.56 14.82
C PRO A 359 -19.17 -2.20 14.26
N PHE A 360 -18.36 -1.16 14.47
CA PHE A 360 -18.54 0.16 13.89
C PHE A 360 -18.63 0.10 12.36
N VAL A 361 -17.70 -0.61 11.72
CA VAL A 361 -17.63 -0.76 10.25
C VAL A 361 -18.85 -1.50 9.74
N VAL A 362 -19.26 -2.60 10.39
CA VAL A 362 -20.48 -3.35 10.00
C VAL A 362 -21.72 -2.46 10.06
N LYS A 363 -21.87 -1.68 11.14
CA LYS A 363 -22.99 -0.73 11.31
C LYS A 363 -22.98 0.34 10.22
N GLN A 364 -21.82 0.88 9.91
CA GLN A 364 -21.64 1.88 8.85
C GLN A 364 -22.02 1.30 7.48
N MET A 365 -21.46 0.15 7.08
CA MET A 365 -21.75 -0.50 5.81
C MET A 365 -23.26 -0.79 5.64
N ASN A 366 -23.93 -1.22 6.71
CA ASN A 366 -25.38 -1.41 6.72
C ASN A 366 -26.15 -0.10 6.52
N SER A 367 -25.72 1.00 7.15
CA SER A 367 -26.36 2.31 6.98
C SER A 367 -26.26 2.87 5.56
N TYR A 368 -25.24 2.47 4.80
CA TYR A 368 -25.04 2.84 3.40
C TYR A 368 -25.56 1.80 2.40
N HIS A 369 -26.31 0.79 2.87
CA HIS A 369 -26.86 -0.29 2.03
C HIS A 369 -25.80 -1.02 1.18
N PHE A 370 -24.59 -1.20 1.72
CA PHE A 370 -23.49 -1.82 0.98
C PHE A 370 -23.77 -3.26 0.52
N LEU A 371 -24.69 -3.96 1.20
CA LEU A 371 -25.09 -5.31 0.84
C LEU A 371 -25.54 -5.42 -0.62
N ASP A 372 -26.26 -4.42 -1.17
CA ASP A 372 -26.70 -4.45 -2.57
C ASP A 372 -25.51 -4.59 -3.54
N THR A 373 -24.48 -3.76 -3.35
CA THR A 373 -23.25 -3.81 -4.14
C THR A 373 -22.55 -5.17 -4.02
N VAL A 374 -22.50 -5.73 -2.81
CA VAL A 374 -21.88 -7.03 -2.56
C VAL A 374 -22.66 -8.16 -3.24
N LEU A 375 -23.99 -8.15 -3.19
CA LEU A 375 -24.84 -9.16 -3.81
C LEU A 375 -24.79 -9.11 -5.34
N ASP A 376 -24.75 -7.92 -5.93
CA ASP A 376 -24.62 -7.77 -7.37
C ASP A 376 -23.26 -8.26 -7.87
N LEU A 377 -22.18 -7.90 -7.16
CA LEU A 377 -20.87 -8.47 -7.44
C LEU A 377 -20.85 -9.99 -7.27
N PHE A 378 -21.48 -10.52 -6.22
CA PHE A 378 -21.57 -11.96 -5.99
C PHE A 378 -22.24 -12.70 -7.15
N LYS A 379 -23.35 -12.16 -7.67
CA LYS A 379 -24.05 -12.72 -8.84
C LYS A 379 -23.13 -12.73 -10.07
N ILE A 380 -22.36 -11.67 -10.31
CA ILE A 380 -21.42 -11.60 -11.43
C ILE A 380 -20.31 -12.64 -11.28
N ILE A 381 -19.68 -12.74 -10.11
CA ILE A 381 -18.60 -13.70 -9.86
C ILE A 381 -19.10 -15.14 -9.99
N CYS A 382 -20.30 -15.44 -9.50
CA CYS A 382 -20.92 -16.77 -9.60
C CYS A 382 -21.31 -17.19 -11.03
N ARG A 383 -21.36 -16.26 -12.00
CA ARG A 383 -21.61 -16.60 -13.42
C ARG A 383 -20.38 -17.21 -14.11
N ARG A 384 -19.20 -17.19 -13.48
CA ARG A 384 -18.02 -17.86 -14.05
C ARG A 384 -18.29 -19.36 -14.22
N PRO A 385 -18.02 -19.95 -15.39
CA PRO A 385 -18.19 -21.37 -15.59
C PRO A 385 -17.24 -22.15 -14.67
N LYS A 386 -17.75 -23.20 -14.00
CA LYS A 386 -16.92 -24.13 -13.21
C LYS A 386 -15.98 -24.88 -14.18
N LYS A 387 -14.65 -24.78 -14.01
CA LYS A 387 -13.71 -25.55 -14.84
C LYS A 387 -13.82 -27.04 -14.47
N GLY A 388 -13.78 -27.88 -15.51
CA GLY A 388 -14.02 -29.32 -15.41
C GLY A 388 -12.84 -30.10 -14.82
N ASN A 389 -13.15 -31.33 -14.40
CA ASN A 389 -12.32 -32.46 -13.94
C ASN A 389 -11.08 -32.20 -13.05
N PHE A 390 -10.89 -33.13 -12.09
CA PHE A 390 -9.88 -33.08 -11.02
C PHE A 390 -8.44 -32.81 -11.48
N ASP A 391 -8.06 -33.28 -12.68
CA ASP A 391 -6.69 -33.16 -13.20
C ASP A 391 -6.37 -31.75 -13.76
N GLU A 392 -7.36 -31.04 -14.31
CA GLU A 392 -7.20 -29.64 -14.77
C GLU A 392 -7.20 -28.66 -13.58
N ALA A 393 -7.98 -28.94 -12.53
CA ALA A 393 -7.98 -28.13 -11.31
C ALA A 393 -6.62 -28.19 -10.59
N ARG A 394 -6.00 -29.38 -10.53
CA ARG A 394 -4.72 -29.61 -9.84
C ARG A 394 -3.52 -28.96 -10.56
N THR A 395 -3.51 -28.97 -11.89
CA THR A 395 -2.49 -28.26 -12.68
C THR A 395 -2.65 -26.74 -12.66
N ASN A 396 -3.88 -26.24 -12.51
CA ASN A 396 -4.13 -24.80 -12.34
C ASN A 396 -3.82 -24.29 -10.92
N PHE A 397 -3.95 -25.14 -9.89
CA PHE A 397 -3.65 -24.78 -8.49
C PHE A 397 -2.19 -24.34 -8.30
N GLU A 398 -1.27 -24.87 -9.12
CA GLU A 398 0.17 -24.57 -9.06
C GLU A 398 0.57 -23.29 -9.81
N SER A 399 -0.32 -22.64 -10.58
CA SER A 399 0.11 -21.63 -11.57
C SER A 399 -0.38 -20.19 -11.39
N GLU A 400 -1.38 -19.89 -10.56
CA GLU A 400 -1.77 -18.50 -10.27
C GLU A 400 -2.65 -18.50 -9.01
N ASN A 401 -2.24 -17.74 -7.99
CA ASN A 401 -2.96 -17.53 -6.74
C ASN A 401 -4.37 -16.96 -7.05
N LYS A 402 -5.38 -17.83 -7.24
CA LYS A 402 -6.77 -17.41 -7.43
C LYS A 402 -7.21 -16.75 -6.13
N ALA A 403 -7.45 -15.45 -6.19
CA ALA A 403 -7.51 -14.58 -5.01
C ALA A 403 -8.74 -14.80 -4.09
N GLY A 404 -9.39 -15.98 -4.13
CA GLY A 404 -10.46 -16.37 -3.22
C GLY A 404 -11.64 -15.39 -3.18
N ILE A 405 -11.85 -14.62 -4.25
CA ILE A 405 -12.77 -13.46 -4.26
C ILE A 405 -14.17 -13.91 -3.88
N LYS A 406 -14.62 -15.07 -4.37
CA LYS A 406 -15.94 -15.60 -4.06
C LYS A 406 -16.07 -15.94 -2.57
N GLY A 407 -15.08 -16.60 -1.99
CA GLY A 407 -14.97 -16.82 -0.56
C GLY A 407 -14.97 -15.53 0.28
N ILE A 408 -14.25 -14.49 -0.14
CA ILE A 408 -14.21 -13.19 0.56
C ILE A 408 -15.59 -12.50 0.51
N ILE A 409 -16.27 -12.54 -0.64
CA ILE A 409 -17.62 -12.00 -0.78
C ILE A 409 -18.60 -12.70 0.17
N ILE A 410 -18.55 -14.03 0.26
CA ILE A 410 -19.40 -14.81 1.17
C ILE A 410 -19.15 -14.42 2.64
N GLU A 411 -17.90 -14.16 3.00
CA GLU A 411 -17.52 -13.70 4.33
C GLU A 411 -18.09 -12.30 4.63
N ILE A 412 -17.97 -11.35 3.70
CA ILE A 412 -18.58 -10.02 3.81
C ILE A 412 -20.11 -10.13 3.97
N ILE A 413 -20.78 -10.98 3.18
CA ILE A 413 -22.22 -11.24 3.32
C ILE A 413 -22.53 -11.73 4.73
N SER A 414 -21.75 -12.68 5.25
CA SER A 414 -21.92 -13.24 6.60
C SER A 414 -21.88 -12.14 7.68
N TYR A 415 -20.92 -11.22 7.61
CA TYR A 415 -20.86 -10.07 8.52
C TYR A 415 -22.08 -9.16 8.41
N LEU A 416 -22.53 -8.84 7.19
CA LEU A 416 -23.65 -7.91 6.97
C LEU A 416 -25.00 -8.48 7.41
N VAL A 417 -25.21 -9.80 7.32
CA VAL A 417 -26.48 -10.45 7.66
C VAL A 417 -26.57 -10.89 9.13
N SER A 418 -25.43 -11.03 9.81
CA SER A 418 -25.38 -11.46 11.21
C SER A 418 -26.19 -10.52 12.11
N GLY A 419 -27.25 -11.05 12.73
CA GLY A 419 -28.17 -10.28 13.57
C GLY A 419 -29.02 -9.23 12.84
N ASN A 420 -29.00 -9.20 11.50
CA ASN A 420 -29.74 -8.23 10.69
C ASN A 420 -30.79 -8.92 9.81
N HIS A 421 -32.02 -8.99 10.33
CA HIS A 421 -33.14 -9.66 9.66
C HIS A 421 -33.50 -9.04 8.29
N ALA A 422 -33.38 -7.73 8.13
CA ALA A 422 -33.66 -7.08 6.85
C ALA A 422 -32.67 -7.55 5.76
N ASN A 423 -31.39 -7.61 6.11
CA ASN A 423 -30.34 -8.09 5.22
C ASN A 423 -30.49 -9.59 4.91
N GLN A 424 -30.79 -10.42 5.92
CA GLN A 424 -31.06 -11.85 5.70
C GLN A 424 -32.20 -12.08 4.70
N GLU A 425 -33.29 -11.30 4.81
CA GLU A 425 -34.42 -11.33 3.89
C GLU A 425 -34.05 -10.86 2.49
N GLN A 426 -33.20 -9.83 2.39
CA GLN A 426 -32.71 -9.29 1.12
C GLN A 426 -31.90 -10.32 0.35
N VAL A 427 -30.98 -11.05 1.01
CA VAL A 427 -30.20 -12.12 0.38
C VAL A 427 -31.12 -13.19 -0.23
N ARG A 428 -32.18 -13.60 0.49
CA ARG A 428 -33.15 -14.56 -0.05
C ARG A 428 -33.98 -13.97 -1.21
N LYS A 429 -34.49 -12.75 -1.06
CA LYS A 429 -35.30 -12.09 -2.10
C LYS A 429 -34.53 -11.82 -3.40
N GLN A 430 -33.22 -11.65 -3.32
CA GLN A 430 -32.34 -11.47 -4.48
C GLN A 430 -31.77 -12.77 -5.04
N HIS A 431 -32.26 -13.93 -4.61
CA HIS A 431 -31.81 -15.26 -5.04
C HIS A 431 -30.33 -15.56 -4.77
N CYS A 432 -29.73 -14.84 -3.81
CA CYS A 432 -28.34 -15.04 -3.44
C CYS A 432 -28.17 -16.15 -2.38
N LEU A 433 -29.23 -16.51 -1.65
CA LEU A 433 -29.19 -17.62 -0.69
C LEU A 433 -28.87 -18.95 -1.40
N GLU A 434 -29.44 -19.17 -2.57
CA GLU A 434 -29.19 -20.31 -3.45
C GLU A 434 -27.74 -20.34 -3.94
N LEU A 435 -27.16 -19.18 -4.26
CA LEU A 435 -25.76 -19.06 -4.66
C LEU A 435 -24.79 -19.36 -3.51
N VAL A 436 -25.12 -18.92 -2.28
CA VAL A 436 -24.35 -19.30 -1.08
C VAL A 436 -24.45 -20.81 -0.84
N LEU A 437 -25.65 -21.40 -1.00
CA LEU A 437 -25.85 -22.85 -0.89
C LEU A 437 -25.04 -23.62 -1.94
N ASP A 438 -25.01 -23.19 -3.21
CA ASP A 438 -24.18 -23.84 -4.24
C ASP A 438 -22.68 -23.77 -3.90
N SER A 439 -22.26 -22.71 -3.19
CA SER A 439 -20.89 -22.51 -2.73
C SER A 439 -20.52 -23.36 -1.50
N SER A 440 -21.47 -24.08 -0.91
CA SER A 440 -21.22 -25.06 0.16
C SER A 440 -20.80 -26.45 -0.35
N ASN A 441 -20.84 -26.63 -1.68
CA ASN A 441 -20.29 -27.82 -2.34
C ASN A 441 -18.76 -27.76 -2.38
N LEU A 442 -18.12 -28.92 -2.64
CA LEU A 442 -16.67 -28.95 -2.86
C LEU A 442 -16.32 -28.13 -4.10
N ASP A 443 -15.47 -27.13 -3.90
CA ASP A 443 -14.85 -26.35 -4.97
C ASP A 443 -13.34 -26.60 -4.91
N LEU A 444 -12.80 -27.19 -5.98
CA LEU A 444 -11.38 -27.51 -6.06
C LEU A 444 -10.52 -26.25 -6.30
N GLU A 445 -11.14 -25.16 -6.74
CA GLU A 445 -10.46 -23.89 -6.99
C GLU A 445 -10.39 -23.01 -5.72
N GLU A 446 -11.28 -23.20 -4.75
CA GLU A 446 -11.33 -22.47 -3.48
C GLU A 446 -11.54 -23.41 -2.29
N PRO A 447 -10.48 -24.03 -1.73
CA PRO A 447 -10.59 -25.09 -0.72
C PRO A 447 -11.36 -24.72 0.55
N PHE A 448 -11.39 -23.43 0.91
CA PHE A 448 -12.04 -22.91 2.12
C PHE A 448 -13.44 -22.32 1.87
N ILE A 449 -13.93 -22.34 0.63
CA ILE A 449 -15.23 -21.71 0.30
C ILE A 449 -16.38 -22.39 1.03
N ARG A 450 -16.27 -23.70 1.26
CA ARG A 450 -17.30 -24.50 1.91
C ARG A 450 -17.52 -24.06 3.35
N GLU A 451 -16.45 -23.90 4.12
CA GLU A 451 -16.51 -23.47 5.52
C GLU A 451 -17.08 -22.05 5.62
N ARG A 452 -16.63 -21.14 4.75
CA ARG A 452 -17.16 -19.77 4.68
C ARG A 452 -18.66 -19.76 4.33
N ALA A 453 -19.08 -20.59 3.37
CA ALA A 453 -20.47 -20.73 2.98
C ALA A 453 -21.34 -21.27 4.14
N ILE A 454 -20.88 -22.29 4.87
CA ILE A 454 -21.59 -22.84 6.02
C ILE A 454 -21.80 -21.79 7.12
N LEU A 455 -20.76 -21.00 7.43
CA LEU A 455 -20.88 -19.91 8.41
C LEU A 455 -21.87 -18.83 7.96
N CYS A 456 -21.83 -18.46 6.67
CA CYS A 456 -22.77 -17.51 6.09
C CYS A 456 -24.21 -18.03 6.12
N ILE A 457 -24.44 -19.31 5.77
CA ILE A 457 -25.76 -19.96 5.87
C ILE A 457 -26.27 -19.92 7.31
N ARG A 458 -25.41 -20.23 8.29
CA ARG A 458 -25.80 -20.13 9.70
C ARG A 458 -26.25 -18.72 10.08
N ALA A 459 -25.52 -17.69 9.64
CA ALA A 459 -25.90 -16.30 9.87
C ALA A 459 -27.21 -15.90 9.15
N LEU A 460 -27.44 -16.45 7.94
CA LEU A 460 -28.67 -16.21 7.16
C LEU A 460 -29.91 -16.84 7.78
N LEU A 461 -29.76 -17.97 8.48
CA LEU A 461 -30.86 -18.71 9.11
C LEU A 461 -31.12 -18.30 10.56
N ASP A 462 -30.18 -17.59 11.19
CA ASP A 462 -30.31 -17.23 12.60
C ASP A 462 -31.58 -16.39 12.83
N ARG A 463 -32.52 -16.99 13.56
CA ARG A 463 -33.84 -16.42 13.90
C ARG A 463 -34.65 -15.90 12.71
N ASN A 464 -34.43 -16.44 11.51
CA ASN A 464 -35.19 -16.09 10.31
C ASN A 464 -35.98 -17.29 9.78
N ARG A 465 -37.28 -17.32 10.10
CA ARG A 465 -38.17 -18.41 9.65
C ARG A 465 -38.35 -18.43 8.13
N GLY A 466 -38.39 -17.28 7.46
CA GLY A 466 -38.54 -17.23 6.00
C GLY A 466 -37.40 -17.93 5.27
N ASN A 467 -36.17 -17.73 5.76
CA ASN A 467 -34.99 -18.42 5.23
C ASN A 467 -34.96 -19.91 5.63
N GLN A 468 -35.35 -20.25 6.86
CA GLN A 468 -35.44 -21.65 7.32
C GLN A 468 -36.46 -22.45 6.50
N ASP A 469 -37.66 -21.90 6.31
CA ASP A 469 -38.73 -22.51 5.52
C ASP A 469 -38.30 -22.66 4.05
N PHE A 470 -37.59 -21.67 3.50
CA PHE A 470 -37.04 -21.75 2.15
C PHE A 470 -36.09 -22.95 1.99
N ILE A 471 -35.12 -23.12 2.91
CA ILE A 471 -34.20 -24.26 2.87
C ILE A 471 -34.93 -25.59 3.11
N ALA A 472 -35.85 -25.66 4.07
CA ALA A 472 -36.64 -26.86 4.33
C ALA A 472 -37.44 -27.30 3.09
N ASN A 473 -37.92 -26.34 2.28
CA ASN A 473 -38.59 -26.63 1.02
C ASN A 473 -37.63 -27.08 -0.10
N LEU A 474 -36.33 -26.74 -0.03
CA LEU A 474 -35.30 -27.28 -0.94
C LEU A 474 -34.93 -28.73 -0.58
N GLU A 475 -34.96 -29.09 0.71
CA GLU A 475 -34.64 -30.45 1.19
C GLU A 475 -35.67 -31.52 0.77
N VAL A 476 -36.81 -31.13 0.17
CA VAL A 476 -37.86 -32.05 -0.28
C VAL A 476 -37.95 -32.09 -1.81
N LYS A 477 -37.09 -32.92 -2.41
CA LYS A 477 -37.40 -33.87 -3.51
C LYS A 477 -36.14 -34.68 -3.82
N GLY A 478 -35.87 -35.70 -3.00
CA GLY A 478 -35.10 -36.86 -3.48
C GLY A 478 -35.70 -37.34 -4.81
N ALA A 479 -34.87 -37.79 -5.74
CA ALA A 479 -35.26 -38.06 -7.12
C ALA A 479 -36.55 -38.88 -7.20
N LYS A 480 -37.69 -38.23 -7.50
CA LYS A 480 -38.90 -38.93 -7.89
C LYS A 480 -38.74 -39.29 -9.35
N ILE A 481 -38.25 -40.49 -9.61
CA ILE A 481 -38.41 -41.13 -10.91
C ILE A 481 -39.90 -41.41 -11.07
N ASP A 482 -40.53 -40.72 -12.01
CA ASP A 482 -41.90 -41.01 -12.41
C ASP A 482 -42.00 -42.44 -12.96
N GLU A 483 -43.21 -43.00 -12.90
CA GLU A 483 -43.45 -44.39 -13.28
C GLU A 483 -43.03 -44.69 -14.73
N THR A 484 -43.10 -43.69 -15.61
CA THR A 484 -42.74 -43.80 -17.03
C THR A 484 -41.24 -43.97 -17.21
N SER A 485 -40.45 -43.13 -16.55
CA SER A 485 -38.99 -43.16 -16.57
C SER A 485 -38.44 -44.40 -15.87
N ARG A 486 -39.14 -44.88 -14.82
CA ARG A 486 -38.81 -46.16 -14.17
C ARG A 486 -38.97 -47.32 -15.16
N ARG A 487 -40.10 -47.37 -15.87
CA ARG A 487 -40.36 -48.41 -16.87
C ARG A 487 -39.37 -48.37 -18.03
N MET A 488 -39.04 -47.18 -18.55
CA MET A 488 -38.03 -47.06 -19.60
C MET A 488 -36.66 -47.61 -19.17
N LEU A 489 -36.25 -47.38 -17.93
CA LEU A 489 -34.98 -47.90 -17.42
C LEU A 489 -35.02 -49.41 -17.15
N GLU A 490 -36.17 -49.93 -16.68
CA GLU A 490 -36.41 -51.37 -16.53
C GLU A 490 -36.44 -52.10 -17.89
N ASP A 491 -37.07 -51.50 -18.90
CA ASP A 491 -37.09 -51.98 -20.29
C ASP A 491 -35.69 -52.00 -20.91
N CYS A 492 -34.81 -51.07 -20.50
CA CYS A 492 -33.39 -51.04 -20.86
C CYS A 492 -32.50 -51.97 -20.01
N GLY A 493 -33.08 -52.83 -19.16
CA GLY A 493 -32.35 -53.84 -18.40
C GLY A 493 -31.75 -53.35 -17.07
N TYR A 494 -32.19 -52.18 -16.57
CA TYR A 494 -31.72 -51.62 -15.31
C TYR A 494 -32.82 -51.62 -14.24
N LYS A 495 -32.50 -52.15 -13.06
CA LYS A 495 -33.33 -51.99 -11.87
C LYS A 495 -33.02 -50.67 -11.18
N VAL A 496 -34.06 -49.88 -10.95
CA VAL A 496 -33.97 -48.57 -10.30
C VAL A 496 -34.24 -48.71 -8.80
N ASN A 497 -33.25 -48.44 -7.95
CA ASN A 497 -33.42 -48.36 -6.50
C ASN A 497 -33.18 -46.92 -6.02
N ILE A 498 -34.05 -46.39 -5.18
CA ILE A 498 -33.82 -45.08 -4.53
C ILE A 498 -33.28 -45.36 -3.12
N VAL A 499 -32.03 -44.96 -2.86
CA VAL A 499 -31.39 -45.09 -1.54
C VAL A 499 -30.90 -43.70 -1.13
N ASP A 500 -31.33 -43.23 0.05
CA ASP A 500 -30.99 -41.91 0.60
C ASP A 500 -31.24 -40.74 -0.38
N GLY A 501 -32.34 -40.80 -1.14
CA GLY A 501 -32.72 -39.77 -2.11
C GLY A 501 -31.93 -39.76 -3.42
N LYS A 502 -30.95 -40.67 -3.59
CA LYS A 502 -30.18 -40.87 -4.83
C LYS A 502 -30.69 -42.08 -5.61
N VAL A 503 -30.75 -41.93 -6.94
CA VAL A 503 -31.09 -43.04 -7.86
C VAL A 503 -29.87 -43.93 -8.01
N LYS A 504 -30.02 -45.22 -7.75
CA LYS A 504 -29.02 -46.24 -7.99
C LYS A 504 -29.56 -47.24 -9.02
N LEU A 505 -28.88 -47.34 -10.16
CA LEU A 505 -29.19 -48.31 -11.20
C LEU A 505 -28.38 -49.57 -10.97
N THR A 506 -29.01 -50.74 -11.05
CA THR A 506 -28.34 -52.04 -11.01
C THR A 506 -28.72 -52.79 -12.28
N ALA A 507 -27.72 -53.18 -13.09
CA ALA A 507 -27.98 -54.01 -14.26
C ALA A 507 -28.63 -55.32 -13.81
N MET A 508 -29.78 -55.66 -14.39
CA MET A 508 -30.44 -56.94 -14.15
C MET A 508 -29.66 -57.98 -14.94
N GLY A 509 -28.74 -58.67 -14.26
CA GLY A 509 -27.78 -59.57 -14.90
C GLY A 509 -28.43 -60.66 -15.75
N GLY A 510 -27.97 -60.74 -17.00
CA GLY A 510 -28.06 -61.88 -17.91
C GLY A 510 -27.02 -61.64 -19.00
N ASP A 511 -26.14 -62.61 -19.23
CA ASP A 511 -25.01 -62.53 -20.17
C ASP A 511 -25.44 -62.02 -21.56
N PHE A 512 -24.97 -60.83 -21.94
CA PHE A 512 -24.98 -60.38 -23.33
C PHE A 512 -23.60 -60.66 -23.94
N GLU A 513 -23.42 -61.87 -24.45
CA GLU A 513 -22.41 -62.17 -25.45
C GLU A 513 -22.76 -61.47 -26.77
N GLY A 514 -21.84 -60.65 -27.29
CA GLY A 514 -21.70 -60.33 -28.71
C GLY A 514 -22.85 -59.61 -29.42
N GLY A 515 -22.74 -58.29 -29.62
CA GLY A 515 -23.60 -57.56 -30.55
C GLY A 515 -23.02 -56.21 -30.96
N LYS A 516 -22.72 -56.08 -32.25
CA LYS A 516 -22.10 -54.92 -32.91
C LYS A 516 -22.74 -53.58 -32.55
N ILE A 517 -21.88 -52.57 -32.39
CA ILE A 517 -22.26 -51.15 -32.51
C ILE A 517 -22.79 -50.96 -33.93
N HIS A 518 -24.10 -50.77 -34.08
CA HIS A 518 -24.67 -50.21 -35.30
C HIS A 518 -24.49 -48.69 -35.22
N GLU A 519 -23.56 -48.18 -36.03
CA GLU A 519 -23.57 -46.79 -36.46
C GLU A 519 -24.95 -46.49 -37.07
N ILE A 520 -25.69 -45.58 -36.45
CA ILE A 520 -26.82 -44.93 -37.12
C ILE A 520 -26.22 -43.77 -37.90
N THR A 521 -25.92 -44.04 -39.16
CA THR A 521 -25.67 -43.03 -40.19
C THR A 521 -26.93 -42.18 -40.37
N GLU A 522 -26.76 -40.86 -40.32
CA GLU A 522 -27.75 -39.87 -40.77
C GLU A 522 -28.20 -40.21 -42.20
N ASN A 523 -29.50 -40.42 -42.38
CA ASN A 523 -30.08 -40.58 -43.70
C ASN A 523 -30.58 -39.21 -44.17
N GLN A 524 -29.92 -38.67 -45.19
CA GLN A 524 -30.41 -37.58 -46.03
C GLN A 524 -31.46 -38.09 -47.04
N GLY A 525 -32.46 -37.25 -47.33
CA GLY A 525 -33.42 -37.37 -48.45
C GLY A 525 -34.82 -37.77 -47.98
N GLN A 526 -35.92 -37.07 -48.30
CA GLN A 526 -36.22 -36.10 -49.35
C GLN A 526 -37.17 -35.01 -48.84
#